data_AF-A0AAU5IAW8-F1
#
_entry.id   AF-A0AAU5IAW8-F1
#
_cell.length_a   1.000
_cell.length_b   1.000
_cell.length_c   1.000
_cell.angle_alpha   90.00
_cell.angle_beta   90.00
_cell.angle_gamma   90.00
#
_symmetry.space_group_name_H-M   'P 1'
#
loop_
_entity.id
_entity.type
_entity.pdbx_description
1 polymer ?
#
loop_
_entity_poly.entity_id
_entity_poly.type
_entity_poly.pdbx_seq_one_letter_code
_entity_poly.pdbx_strand_id
1 'polypeptide(L)'
;MSDPVSLLAMAGATTVVSAMATSAWEVARDRTVALFRRRDEGMTGDEDDPVQAELEASAARVRDAAELEVARNRQVQRWQENLEDLLRRAPELSGEVAALIDEVGALLPTAQNVWQQSVHATGGGSAYGALGPGSSVHVHHRASPYPSPPASATDAEEDTP
;
A
#
# COMPACT_ATOMS: atom_id res chain seq x y z
N MET A 1 -8.78 23.09 13.90
CA MET A 1 -7.79 23.29 12.82
C MET A 1 -6.55 22.54 13.25
N SER A 2 -6.10 21.55 12.48
CA SER A 2 -4.84 20.86 12.79
C SER A 2 -3.70 21.86 12.64
N ASP A 3 -2.76 21.84 13.59
CA ASP A 3 -1.60 22.71 13.58
C ASP A 3 -0.70 22.41 12.36
N PRO A 4 -0.09 23.41 11.70
CA PRO A 4 0.79 23.19 10.55
C PRO A 4 1.95 22.24 10.85
N VAL A 5 2.47 22.22 12.09
CA VAL A 5 3.53 21.29 12.50
C VAL A 5 3.02 19.86 12.49
N SER A 6 1.82 19.60 13.03
CA SER A 6 1.22 18.26 13.03
C SER A 6 0.96 17.74 11.62
N LEU A 7 0.54 18.61 10.69
CA LEU A 7 0.35 18.21 9.29
C LEU A 7 1.67 17.82 8.62
N LEU A 8 2.73 18.62 8.82
CA LEU A 8 4.04 18.33 8.25
C LEU A 8 4.66 17.06 8.86
N ALA A 9 4.55 16.88 10.18
CA ALA A 9 5.02 15.69 10.88
C ALA A 9 4.29 14.43 10.43
N MET A 10 2.96 14.49 10.27
CA MET A 10 2.16 13.38 9.75
C MET A 10 2.56 13.00 8.32
N ALA A 11 2.78 14.00 7.46
CA ALA A 11 3.24 13.78 6.08
C ALA A 11 4.65 13.16 6.03
N GLY A 12 5.57 13.68 6.85
CA GLY A 12 6.92 13.14 7.00
C GLY A 12 6.90 11.69 7.48
N ALA A 13 6.17 11.40 8.56
CA ALA A 13 6.05 10.07 9.13
C ALA A 13 5.46 9.06 8.12
N THR A 14 4.40 9.45 7.41
CA THR A 14 3.80 8.64 6.35
C THR A 14 4.81 8.33 5.25
N THR A 15 5.63 9.31 4.85
CA THR A 15 6.64 9.14 3.81
C THR A 15 7.74 8.17 4.25
N VAL A 16 8.29 8.35 5.45
CA VAL A 16 9.34 7.48 6.01
C VAL A 16 8.83 6.03 6.15
N VAL A 17 7.62 5.85 6.68
CA VAL A 17 7.03 4.50 6.86
C VAL A 17 6.70 3.84 5.53
N SER A 18 6.25 4.61 4.54
CA SER A 18 6.01 4.09 3.18
C SER A 18 7.30 3.57 2.55
N ALA A 19 8.44 4.20 2.84
CA ALA A 19 9.74 3.81 2.32
C ALA A 19 10.29 2.52 2.94
N MET A 20 9.93 2.19 4.19
CA MET A 20 10.49 1.08 4.98
C MET A 20 10.47 -0.29 4.27
N ALA A 21 9.45 -0.57 3.46
CA ALA A 21 9.32 -1.84 2.73
C ALA A 21 9.69 -1.72 1.24
N THR A 22 10.43 -0.69 0.86
CA THR A 22 10.78 -0.38 -0.54
C THR A 22 12.28 -0.16 -0.70
N SER A 23 12.75 -0.06 -1.94
CA SER A 23 14.13 0.35 -2.24
C SER A 23 14.45 1.80 -1.83
N ALA A 24 13.43 2.64 -1.56
CA ALA A 24 13.63 4.00 -1.08
C ALA A 24 14.04 4.07 0.41
N TRP A 25 14.05 2.92 1.12
CA TRP A 25 14.32 2.88 2.56
C TRP A 25 15.66 3.50 2.95
N GLU A 26 16.74 3.16 2.24
CA GLU A 26 18.09 3.62 2.61
C GLU A 26 18.17 5.15 2.58
N VAL A 27 17.62 5.77 1.52
CA VAL A 27 17.56 7.23 1.41
C VAL A 27 16.71 7.85 2.52
N ALA A 28 15.52 7.28 2.79
CA ALA A 28 14.63 7.79 3.83
C ALA A 28 15.26 7.71 5.22
N ARG A 29 15.95 6.61 5.54
CA ARG A 29 16.66 6.40 6.80
C ARG A 29 17.77 7.42 6.96
N ASP A 30 18.66 7.52 5.97
CA ASP A 30 19.85 8.37 6.07
C ASP A 30 19.46 9.85 6.20
N ARG A 31 18.41 10.29 5.48
CA ARG A 31 17.86 11.64 5.61
C ARG A 31 17.23 11.90 6.97
N THR A 32 16.47 10.93 7.49
CA THR A 32 15.85 11.07 8.82
C THR A 32 16.91 11.13 9.91
N VAL A 33 17.91 10.25 9.85
CA VAL A 33 19.06 10.29 10.78
C VAL A 33 19.76 11.65 10.73
N ALA A 34 20.02 12.19 9.55
CA ALA A 34 20.63 13.51 9.41
C ALA A 34 19.78 14.64 10.03
N LEU A 35 18.44 14.59 9.90
CA LEU A 35 17.52 15.54 10.53
C LEU A 35 17.64 15.54 12.05
N PHE A 36 17.62 14.35 12.66
CA PHE A 36 17.69 14.24 14.12
C PHE A 36 19.08 14.61 14.65
N ARG A 37 20.15 14.31 13.91
CA ARG A 37 21.51 14.79 14.24
C ARG A 37 21.61 16.31 14.23
N ARG A 38 21.00 16.98 13.25
CA ARG A 38 20.96 18.46 13.19
C ARG A 38 20.29 19.08 14.39
N ARG A 39 19.21 18.47 14.87
CA ARG A 39 18.53 18.87 16.11
C ARG A 39 19.44 18.71 17.35
N ASP A 40 20.36 17.75 17.33
CA ASP A 40 21.30 17.49 18.42
C ASP A 40 22.71 18.12 18.20
N GLU A 41 22.89 18.99 17.20
CA GLU A 41 24.14 19.73 16.95
C GLU A 41 24.52 20.57 18.20
N GLY A 42 25.34 19.96 19.06
CA GLY A 42 25.70 20.47 20.40
C GLY A 42 25.95 19.37 21.43
N MET A 43 25.40 18.16 21.23
CA MET A 43 25.72 16.96 22.00
C MET A 43 26.70 16.08 21.23
N THR A 44 27.99 16.35 21.39
CA THR A 44 29.07 15.49 20.90
C THR A 44 29.01 14.14 21.60
N GLY A 45 28.49 13.13 20.91
CA GLY A 45 28.50 11.74 21.33
C GLY A 45 28.52 10.85 20.09
N ASP A 46 29.71 10.61 19.56
CA ASP A 46 29.98 9.45 18.71
C ASP A 46 29.76 8.21 19.59
N GLU A 47 28.77 7.35 19.28
CA GLU A 47 28.96 5.89 19.30
C GLU A 47 27.74 5.08 18.88
N ASP A 48 26.51 5.56 18.96
CA ASP A 48 25.35 4.86 18.39
C ASP A 48 24.23 5.87 18.16
N ASP A 49 23.67 5.91 16.95
CA ASP A 49 22.55 6.79 16.67
C ASP A 49 21.24 6.10 17.08
N PRO A 50 20.63 6.48 18.21
CA PRO A 50 19.42 5.82 18.71
C PRO A 50 18.27 5.91 17.72
N VAL A 51 18.24 6.98 16.91
CA VAL A 51 17.22 7.18 15.87
C VAL A 51 17.41 6.18 14.74
N GLN A 52 18.66 5.92 14.33
CA GLN A 52 18.95 4.90 13.33
C GLN A 52 18.52 3.50 13.80
N ALA A 53 18.84 3.13 15.05
CA ALA A 53 18.43 1.84 15.60
C ALA A 53 16.90 1.71 15.70
N GLU A 54 16.21 2.77 16.08
CA GLU A 54 14.76 2.80 16.12
C GLU A 54 14.14 2.69 14.73
N LEU A 55 14.70 3.39 13.73
CA LEU A 55 14.29 3.32 12.33
C LEU A 55 14.39 1.90 11.78
N GLU A 56 15.51 1.22 12.01
CA GLU A 56 15.69 -0.17 11.56
C GLU A 56 14.71 -1.12 12.25
N ALA A 57 14.48 -0.93 13.56
CA ALA A 57 13.48 -1.72 14.28
C ALA A 57 12.05 -1.46 13.76
N SER A 58 11.70 -0.23 13.43
CA SER A 58 10.42 0.11 12.80
C SER A 58 10.30 -0.52 11.42
N ALA A 59 11.36 -0.48 10.62
CA ALA A 59 11.35 -1.08 9.28
C ALA A 59 11.21 -2.60 9.32
N ALA A 60 11.90 -3.28 10.25
CA ALA A 60 11.72 -4.72 10.49
C ALA A 60 10.27 -5.04 10.86
N ARG A 61 9.64 -4.27 11.77
CA ARG A 61 8.23 -4.46 12.13
C ARG A 61 7.27 -4.29 10.95
N VAL A 62 7.60 -3.44 9.97
CA VAL A 62 6.76 -3.26 8.76
C VAL A 62 6.98 -4.41 7.78
N ARG A 63 8.23 -4.86 7.59
CA ARG A 63 8.57 -5.95 6.65
C ARG A 63 8.06 -7.31 7.10
N ASP A 64 8.12 -7.58 8.40
CA ASP A 64 7.81 -8.90 8.98
C ASP A 64 6.34 -9.02 9.42
N ALA A 65 5.53 -7.98 9.21
CA ALA A 65 4.14 -7.95 9.65
C ALA A 65 3.24 -8.85 8.80
N ALA A 66 2.47 -9.72 9.47
CA ALA A 66 1.36 -10.42 8.85
C ALA A 66 0.26 -9.44 8.39
N GLU A 67 0.00 -8.40 9.18
CA GLU A 67 -0.98 -7.34 8.90
C GLU A 67 -0.26 -6.03 8.57
N LEU A 68 0.18 -5.88 7.31
CA LEU A 68 1.04 -4.78 6.86
C LEU A 68 0.44 -3.39 7.16
N GLU A 69 -0.84 -3.19 6.86
CA GLU A 69 -1.54 -1.92 7.08
C GLU A 69 -1.56 -1.53 8.56
N VAL A 70 -1.83 -2.50 9.44
CA VAL A 70 -1.86 -2.27 10.90
C VAL A 70 -0.45 -1.93 11.41
N ALA A 71 0.58 -2.63 10.94
CA ALA A 71 1.96 -2.34 11.31
C ALA A 71 2.41 -0.95 10.82
N ARG A 72 2.09 -0.59 9.58
CA ARG A 72 2.35 0.74 9.02
C ARG A 72 1.67 1.83 9.83
N ASN A 73 0.38 1.74 10.09
CA ASN A 73 -0.36 2.74 10.86
C ASN A 73 0.24 2.95 12.25
N ARG A 74 0.66 1.88 12.94
CA ARG A 74 1.35 1.98 14.23
C ARG A 74 2.70 2.70 14.11
N GLN A 75 3.49 2.43 13.07
CA GLN A 75 4.74 3.14 12.87
C GLN A 75 4.52 4.61 12.48
N VAL A 76 3.48 4.92 11.70
CA VAL A 76 3.15 6.31 11.33
C VAL A 76 2.86 7.13 12.57
N GLN A 77 2.01 6.64 13.48
CA GLN A 77 1.69 7.35 14.72
C GLN A 77 2.95 7.64 15.56
N ARG A 78 3.83 6.65 15.72
CA ARG A 78 5.09 6.80 16.44
C ARG A 78 6.00 7.85 15.81
N TRP A 79 6.24 7.74 14.50
CA TRP A 79 7.14 8.65 13.81
C TRP A 79 6.55 10.06 13.67
N GLN A 80 5.21 10.19 13.65
CA GLN A 80 4.54 11.48 13.73
C GLN A 80 4.86 12.15 15.07
N GLU A 81 4.68 11.45 16.19
CA GLU A 81 5.02 12.00 17.51
C GLU A 81 6.48 12.46 17.58
N ASN A 82 7.42 11.63 17.09
CA ASN A 82 8.84 11.97 17.06
C ASN A 82 9.14 13.21 16.19
N LEU A 83 8.50 13.34 15.02
CA LEU A 83 8.69 14.48 14.12
C LEU A 83 8.01 15.75 14.63
N GLU A 84 6.85 15.66 15.27
CA GLU A 84 6.22 16.80 15.95
C GLU A 84 7.14 17.33 17.06
N ASP A 85 7.75 16.41 17.82
CA ASP A 85 8.68 16.72 18.88
C ASP A 85 10.00 17.31 18.38
N LEU A 86 10.45 16.92 17.19
CA LEU A 86 11.58 17.53 16.50
C LEU A 86 11.23 18.96 16.06
N LEU A 87 10.12 19.13 15.34
CA LEU A 87 9.71 20.42 14.77
C LEU A 87 9.31 21.44 15.85
N ARG A 88 8.81 20.99 17.00
CA ARG A 88 8.52 21.87 18.13
C ARG A 88 9.78 22.40 18.80
N ARG A 89 10.88 21.63 18.76
CA ARG A 89 12.18 22.02 19.36
C ARG A 89 13.06 22.79 18.37
N ALA A 90 13.01 22.43 17.09
CA ALA A 90 13.79 23.03 16.02
C ALA A 90 12.87 23.35 14.81
N PRO A 91 12.04 24.40 14.91
CA PRO A 91 11.09 24.77 13.85
C PRO A 91 11.76 25.12 12.52
N GLU A 92 13.03 25.54 12.54
CA GLU A 92 13.87 25.80 11.37
C GLU A 92 14.06 24.55 10.48
N LEU A 93 13.92 23.34 11.03
CA LEU A 93 14.04 22.09 10.28
C LEU A 93 12.79 21.76 9.45
N SER A 94 11.72 22.57 9.52
CA SER A 94 10.50 22.37 8.73
C SER A 94 10.77 22.26 7.23
N GLY A 95 11.68 23.09 6.70
CA GLY A 95 12.07 23.04 5.29
C GLY A 95 12.79 21.73 4.92
N GLU A 96 13.54 21.16 5.86
CA GLU A 96 14.26 19.91 5.64
C GLU A 96 13.33 18.70 5.71
N VAL A 97 12.31 18.72 6.59
CA VAL A 97 11.25 17.70 6.60
C VAL A 97 10.44 17.76 5.30
N ALA A 98 10.13 18.94 4.79
CA ALA A 98 9.49 19.09 3.49
C ALA A 98 10.36 18.53 2.34
N ALA A 99 11.66 18.84 2.35
CA ALA A 99 12.59 18.30 1.36
C ALA A 99 12.70 16.77 1.43
N LEU A 100 12.70 16.18 2.63
CA LEU A 100 12.64 14.73 2.81
C LEU A 100 11.38 14.14 2.18
N ILE A 101 10.22 14.77 2.41
CA ILE A 101 8.94 14.32 1.85
C ILE A 101 9.02 14.28 0.32
N ASP A 102 9.52 15.36 -0.29
CA ASP A 102 9.61 15.46 -1.75
C ASP A 102 10.61 14.45 -2.33
N GLU A 103 11.81 14.35 -1.75
CA GLU A 103 12.88 13.47 -2.22
C GLU A 103 12.49 11.99 -2.10
N VAL A 104 12.03 11.56 -0.93
CA VAL A 104 11.63 10.17 -0.70
C VAL A 104 10.34 9.87 -1.44
N GLY A 105 9.39 10.81 -1.47
CA GLY A 105 8.13 10.67 -2.21
C GLY A 105 8.34 10.41 -3.70
N ALA A 106 9.34 11.03 -4.32
CA ALA A 106 9.71 10.79 -5.71
C ALA A 106 10.30 9.39 -5.97
N LEU A 107 10.89 8.76 -4.95
CA LEU A 107 11.47 7.41 -5.02
C LEU A 107 10.46 6.31 -4.67
N LEU A 108 9.35 6.66 -4.01
CA LEU A 108 8.34 5.69 -3.66
C LEU A 108 7.68 5.12 -4.92
N PRO A 109 7.39 3.81 -4.95
CA PRO A 109 6.57 3.24 -6.00
C PRO A 109 5.25 4.01 -6.01
N THR A 110 4.92 4.63 -7.14
CA THR A 110 3.55 5.15 -7.32
C THR A 110 2.63 3.97 -7.08
N ALA A 111 1.61 4.14 -6.21
CA ALA A 111 0.59 3.13 -5.99
C ALA A 111 -0.13 2.90 -7.32
N GLN A 112 0.43 2.03 -8.15
CA GLN A 112 -0.26 1.46 -9.28
C GLN A 112 -1.33 0.62 -8.60
N ASN A 113 -2.59 1.06 -8.71
CA ASN A 113 -3.70 0.20 -8.37
C ASN A 113 -3.61 -0.99 -9.33
N VAL A 114 -2.87 -2.04 -8.93
CA VAL A 114 -2.76 -3.28 -9.67
C VAL A 114 -4.07 -4.00 -9.43
N TRP A 115 -5.05 -3.69 -10.27
CA TRP A 115 -6.31 -4.39 -10.27
C TRP A 115 -6.07 -5.80 -10.82
N GLN A 116 -6.01 -6.79 -9.93
CA GLN A 116 -5.82 -8.19 -10.31
C GLN A 116 -7.14 -8.94 -10.16
N GLN A 117 -7.66 -9.51 -11.26
CA GLN A 117 -8.83 -10.37 -11.25
C GLN A 117 -8.40 -11.78 -11.66
N SER A 118 -8.50 -12.72 -10.73
CA SER A 118 -8.33 -14.14 -11.01
C SER A 118 -9.70 -14.74 -11.31
N VAL A 119 -9.86 -15.30 -12.50
CA VAL A 119 -11.10 -15.92 -12.95
C VAL A 119 -10.82 -17.37 -13.28
N HIS A 120 -11.53 -18.28 -12.61
CA HIS A 120 -11.46 -19.71 -12.90
C HIS A 120 -12.86 -20.20 -13.28
N ALA A 121 -13.06 -20.51 -14.57
CA ALA A 121 -14.31 -21.05 -15.09
C ALA A 121 -14.11 -22.51 -15.48
N THR A 122 -14.95 -23.41 -14.94
CA THR A 122 -14.96 -24.84 -15.26
C THR A 122 -16.37 -25.28 -15.67
N GLY A 123 -16.51 -26.42 -16.36
CA GLY A 123 -17.81 -27.05 -16.63
C GLY A 123 -18.81 -26.19 -17.43
N GLY A 124 -18.38 -25.56 -18.53
CA GLY A 124 -19.26 -24.72 -19.36
C GLY A 124 -19.53 -23.32 -18.80
N GLY A 125 -18.82 -22.90 -17.75
CA GLY A 125 -18.94 -21.57 -17.16
C GLY A 125 -18.43 -20.46 -18.10
N SER A 126 -19.16 -19.34 -18.11
CA SER A 126 -18.67 -18.06 -18.66
C SER A 126 -18.34 -17.12 -17.51
N ALA A 127 -17.27 -16.35 -17.64
CA ALA A 127 -16.91 -15.37 -16.65
C ALA A 127 -16.49 -14.05 -17.31
N TYR A 128 -16.98 -12.97 -16.73
CA TYR A 128 -16.79 -11.62 -17.22
C TYR A 128 -16.37 -10.76 -16.04
N GLY A 129 -15.47 -9.81 -16.28
CA GLY A 129 -15.13 -8.87 -15.23
C GLY A 129 -14.57 -7.57 -15.77
N ALA A 130 -14.74 -6.55 -14.95
CA ALA A 130 -14.35 -5.18 -15.19
C ALA A 130 -13.59 -4.70 -13.95
N LEU A 131 -12.42 -4.11 -14.16
CA LEU A 131 -11.55 -3.65 -13.12
C LEU A 131 -11.07 -2.23 -13.42
N GLY A 132 -10.99 -1.43 -12.37
CA GLY A 132 -10.53 -0.05 -12.43
C GLY A 132 -11.66 0.98 -12.59
N PRO A 133 -11.36 2.27 -12.33
CA PRO A 133 -12.33 3.34 -12.43
C PRO A 133 -12.92 3.44 -13.84
N GLY A 134 -14.25 3.52 -13.94
CA GLY A 134 -14.96 3.62 -15.23
C GLY A 134 -15.10 2.31 -16.02
N SER A 135 -14.73 1.18 -15.43
CA SER A 135 -14.89 -0.13 -16.08
C SER A 135 -16.34 -0.63 -15.99
N SER A 136 -16.84 -1.26 -17.07
CA SER A 136 -18.16 -1.90 -17.09
C SER A 136 -18.17 -3.11 -18.01
N VAL A 137 -18.99 -4.11 -17.69
CA VAL A 137 -19.25 -5.28 -18.54
C VAL A 137 -20.71 -5.25 -18.95
N HIS A 138 -20.96 -5.29 -20.26
CA HIS A 138 -22.30 -5.50 -20.82
C HIS A 138 -22.34 -6.87 -21.51
N VAL A 139 -23.11 -7.80 -20.96
CA VAL A 139 -23.26 -9.16 -21.51
C VAL A 139 -24.64 -9.28 -22.15
N HIS A 140 -24.69 -9.52 -23.45
CA HIS A 140 -25.91 -9.84 -24.17
C HIS A 140 -25.95 -11.34 -24.45
N HIS A 141 -26.87 -12.06 -23.81
CA HIS A 141 -27.16 -13.45 -24.16
C HIS A 141 -28.22 -13.48 -25.26
N ARG A 142 -27.87 -14.02 -26.43
CA ARG A 142 -28.88 -14.43 -27.41
C ARG A 142 -29.34 -15.83 -27.02
N ALA A 143 -30.60 -15.95 -26.59
CA ALA A 143 -31.22 -17.27 -26.47
C ALA A 143 -31.09 -17.99 -27.82
N SER A 144 -30.61 -19.22 -27.80
CA SER A 144 -30.51 -20.04 -29.01
C SER A 144 -31.91 -20.12 -29.65
N PRO A 145 -32.10 -19.73 -30.93
CA PRO A 145 -33.43 -19.71 -31.55
C PRO A 145 -33.99 -21.10 -31.83
N TYR A 146 -33.27 -22.17 -31.48
CA TYR A 146 -33.70 -23.54 -31.67
C TYR A 146 -34.39 -24.08 -30.40
N PRO A 147 -35.66 -24.52 -30.49
CA PRO A 147 -36.26 -25.31 -29.43
C PRO A 147 -35.49 -26.63 -29.27
N SER A 148 -35.31 -27.08 -28.03
CA SER A 148 -34.76 -28.40 -27.73
C SER A 148 -35.49 -29.47 -28.56
N PRO A 149 -34.79 -30.39 -29.24
CA PRO A 149 -35.47 -31.47 -29.95
C PRO A 149 -36.32 -32.27 -28.96
N PRO A 150 -37.54 -32.70 -29.34
CA PRO A 150 -38.38 -33.49 -28.44
C PRO A 150 -37.64 -34.76 -28.05
N ALA A 151 -37.69 -35.12 -26.77
CA ALA A 151 -37.22 -36.41 -26.29
C ALA A 151 -37.83 -37.48 -27.20
N SER A 152 -36.99 -38.29 -27.85
CA SER A 152 -37.46 -39.38 -28.68
C SER A 152 -38.36 -40.26 -27.83
N ALA A 153 -39.67 -40.15 -28.06
CA ALA A 153 -40.61 -41.19 -27.73
C ALA A 153 -40.20 -42.38 -28.61
N THR A 154 -39.37 -43.26 -28.07
CA THR A 154 -39.30 -44.63 -28.55
C THR A 154 -40.60 -45.26 -28.13
N ASP A 155 -41.60 -45.09 -28.98
CA ASP A 155 -42.88 -45.79 -28.90
C ASP A 155 -42.65 -47.28 -29.15
N ALA A 156 -43.56 -48.05 -28.58
CA ALA A 156 -43.52 -49.49 -28.42
C ALA A 156 -43.82 -50.27 -29.71
N GLU A 157 -43.53 -51.58 -29.62
CA GLU A 157 -44.26 -52.70 -30.23
C GLU A 157 -44.29 -52.92 -31.75
N GLU A 158 -43.77 -54.08 -32.16
CA GLU A 158 -44.35 -55.10 -33.08
C GLU A 158 -43.17 -56.01 -33.52
N ASP A 159 -43.26 -57.31 -33.75
CA ASP A 159 -44.25 -58.36 -33.55
C ASP A 159 -43.45 -59.67 -33.83
N THR A 160 -44.03 -60.78 -33.40
CA THR A 160 -43.55 -62.16 -33.33
C THR A 160 -43.29 -62.77 -34.72
N PRO A 161 -42.60 -63.93 -34.81
CA PRO A 161 -43.34 -65.16 -35.13
C PRO A 161 -43.02 -66.36 -34.23
#